data_AF-A0A1I2U4G1-F1
#
_entry.id   AF-A0A1I2U4G1-F1
#
_cell.length_a   1.000
_cell.length_b   1.000
_cell.length_c   1.000
_cell.angle_alpha   90.00
_cell.angle_beta   90.00
_cell.angle_gamma   90.00
#
_symmetry.space_group_name_H-M   'P 1'
#
loop_
_entity.id
_entity.type
_entity.pdbx_description
1 polymer ?
#
loop_
_entity_poly.entity_id
_entity_poly.type
_entity_poly.pdbx_seq_one_letter_code
_entity_poly.pdbx_strand_id
1 'polypeptide(L)'
;MNALVVCPECGHEWVPAESGADGGDADGERVVRDSVGNVLQDGDAVVVVKALKVKGSPSGIRAGTKVRGIRLVDGVDGHDIDCKIDGFGAMQLKSSVVKKA
;
A
#
# COMPACT_ATOMS: atom_id res chain seq x y z
N MET A 1 -22.09 -17.84 24.42
CA MET A 1 -23.19 -18.71 23.94
C MET A 1 -23.65 -18.10 22.63
N ASN A 2 -23.20 -18.65 21.50
CA ASN A 2 -23.45 -18.07 20.19
C ASN A 2 -24.86 -18.49 19.72
N ALA A 3 -25.78 -17.53 19.58
CA ALA A 3 -27.19 -17.81 19.26
C ALA A 3 -27.36 -17.85 17.74
N LEU A 4 -27.29 -19.04 17.14
CA LEU A 4 -27.63 -19.25 15.72
C LEU A 4 -29.09 -18.86 15.47
N VAL A 5 -29.35 -18.05 14.44
CA VAL A 5 -30.72 -17.78 13.96
C VAL A 5 -31.00 -18.58 12.72
N VAL A 6 -32.25 -19.04 12.62
CA VAL A 6 -32.73 -19.83 11.49
C VAL A 6 -33.91 -19.10 10.87
N CYS A 7 -33.90 -18.94 9.54
CA CYS A 7 -35.03 -18.35 8.82
C CYS A 7 -36.23 -19.31 8.80
N PRO A 8 -37.43 -18.90 9.23
CA PRO A 8 -38.62 -19.75 9.21
C PRO A 8 -39.22 -19.99 7.82
N GLU A 9 -38.84 -19.21 6.80
CA GLU A 9 -39.35 -19.37 5.41
C GLU A 9 -38.50 -20.32 4.56
N CYS A 10 -37.17 -20.34 4.77
CA CYS A 10 -36.27 -21.11 3.91
C CYS A 10 -35.31 -22.04 4.67
N GLY A 11 -35.35 -22.06 6.00
CA GLY A 11 -34.54 -22.94 6.83
C GLY A 11 -33.04 -22.65 6.82
N HIS A 12 -32.63 -21.52 6.23
CA HIS A 12 -31.21 -21.15 6.21
C HIS A 12 -30.76 -20.74 7.62
N GLU A 13 -29.62 -21.29 8.04
CA GLU A 13 -29.02 -21.07 9.35
C GLU A 13 -27.87 -20.06 9.21
N TRP A 14 -27.89 -18.99 10.00
CA TRP A 14 -26.77 -18.06 10.07
C TRP A 14 -26.58 -17.52 11.48
N VAL A 15 -25.37 -17.05 11.74
CA VAL A 15 -25.03 -16.39 13.00
C VAL A 15 -25.49 -14.93 12.87
N PRO A 16 -26.36 -14.40 13.74
CA PRO A 16 -26.65 -12.99 13.76
C PRO A 16 -25.35 -12.29 14.14
N ALA A 17 -24.90 -11.34 13.33
CA ALA A 17 -23.76 -10.53 13.68
C ALA A 17 -24.05 -9.83 15.01
N GLU A 18 -23.48 -10.36 16.09
CA GLU A 18 -23.27 -9.66 17.34
C GLU A 18 -22.64 -8.30 16.97
N SER A 19 -23.27 -7.21 17.40
CA SER A 19 -22.84 -5.85 17.15
C SER A 19 -21.37 -5.68 17.58
N GLY A 20 -20.44 -5.81 16.64
CA GLY A 20 -19.00 -5.70 16.87
C GLY A 20 -18.12 -6.61 16.02
N ALA A 21 -18.27 -6.61 14.69
CA ALA A 21 -17.23 -7.12 13.76
C ALA A 21 -17.55 -6.72 12.31
N ASP A 22 -17.48 -5.42 12.01
CA ASP A 22 -17.23 -4.98 10.64
C ASP A 22 -15.72 -5.18 10.38
N GLY A 23 -15.38 -6.12 9.50
CA GLY A 23 -14.03 -6.27 8.94
C GLY A 23 -13.01 -6.95 9.85
N GLY A 24 -13.01 -8.28 9.87
CA GLY A 24 -11.81 -9.02 10.27
C GLY A 24 -10.71 -8.83 9.22
N ASP A 25 -9.83 -7.87 9.47
CA ASP A 25 -8.40 -7.97 9.16
C ASP A 25 -7.64 -7.23 10.25
N ALA A 26 -6.71 -7.96 10.87
CA ALA A 26 -5.91 -7.52 11.99
C ALA A 26 -4.98 -6.37 11.60
N ASP A 27 -4.75 -5.47 12.55
CA ASP A 27 -3.79 -4.38 12.50
C ASP A 27 -4.14 -3.26 11.50
N GLY A 28 -4.09 -2.01 11.97
CA GLY A 28 -4.26 -0.82 11.14
C GLY A 28 -3.08 -0.57 10.20
N GLU A 29 -2.54 -1.62 9.58
CA GLU A 29 -1.44 -1.55 8.64
C GLU A 29 -2.00 -1.08 7.31
N ARG A 30 -1.85 0.22 7.02
CA ARG A 30 -2.24 0.78 5.73
C ARG A 30 -1.51 0.02 4.63
N VAL A 31 -2.27 -0.83 3.93
CA VAL A 31 -1.77 -1.63 2.83
C VAL A 31 -1.49 -0.72 1.63
N VAL A 32 -0.27 -0.19 1.54
CA VAL A 32 0.17 0.58 0.37
C VAL A 32 0.43 -0.40 -0.77
N ARG A 33 -0.29 -0.21 -1.87
CA ARG A 33 -0.19 -1.07 -3.06
C ARG A 33 0.57 -0.35 -4.16
N ASP A 34 1.47 -1.06 -4.82
CA ASP A 34 2.19 -0.50 -5.96
C ASP A 34 1.30 -0.41 -7.23
N SER A 35 1.84 0.11 -8.33
CA SER A 35 1.14 0.26 -9.62
C SER A 35 0.53 -1.04 -10.17
N VAL A 36 1.10 -2.19 -9.82
CA VAL A 36 0.70 -3.55 -10.23
C VAL A 36 -0.22 -4.21 -9.17
N GLY A 37 -0.41 -3.58 -8.01
CA GLY A 37 -1.29 -4.06 -6.95
C GLY A 37 -0.62 -4.97 -5.92
N ASN A 38 0.72 -5.09 -5.89
CA ASN A 38 1.40 -5.82 -4.82
C ASN A 38 1.46 -4.96 -3.56
N VAL A 39 1.37 -5.62 -2.41
CA VAL A 39 1.51 -4.98 -1.11
C VAL A 39 2.98 -4.66 -0.86
N LEU A 40 3.24 -3.39 -0.57
CA LEU A 40 4.54 -2.89 -0.16
C LEU A 40 4.65 -2.95 1.37
N GLN A 41 5.88 -3.11 1.84
CA GLN A 41 6.23 -3.15 3.25
C GLN A 41 7.43 -2.23 3.51
N ASP A 42 7.58 -1.80 4.75
CA ASP A 42 8.74 -1.04 5.18
C ASP A 42 10.02 -1.88 5.00
N GLY A 43 11.09 -1.27 4.49
CA GLY A 43 12.34 -1.94 4.15
C GLY A 43 12.38 -2.63 2.78
N ASP A 44 11.26 -2.70 2.05
CA ASP A 44 11.19 -3.41 0.76
C ASP A 44 11.98 -2.67 -0.35
N ALA A 45 12.13 -3.31 -1.50
CA ALA A 45 12.80 -2.75 -2.67
C ALA A 45 11.77 -2.50 -3.77
N VAL A 46 11.78 -1.30 -4.34
CA VAL A 46 10.88 -0.91 -5.42
C VAL A 46 11.65 -0.44 -6.63
N VAL A 47 11.05 -0.60 -7.81
CA VAL A 47 11.56 -0.11 -9.09
C VAL A 47 10.60 0.95 -9.61
N VAL A 48 11.16 2.09 -10.02
CA VAL A 48 10.39 3.15 -10.66
C VAL A 48 10.02 2.71 -12.07
N VAL A 49 8.72 2.64 -12.38
CA VAL A 49 8.25 2.19 -13.71
C VAL A 49 8.16 3.32 -14.73
N LYS A 50 8.10 4.58 -14.28
CA LYS A 50 7.89 5.75 -15.14
C LYS A 50 8.96 6.79 -14.90
N ALA A 51 9.51 7.36 -15.97
CA ALA A 51 10.53 8.40 -15.84
C ALA A 51 9.92 9.67 -15.24
N LEU A 52 10.55 10.21 -14.20
CA LEU A 52 10.10 11.38 -13.46
C LEU A 52 11.13 12.49 -13.61
N LYS A 53 10.69 13.66 -14.08
CA LYS A 53 11.56 14.83 -14.15
C LYS A 53 11.51 15.56 -12.81
N VAL A 54 12.61 15.52 -12.08
CA VAL A 54 12.73 16.18 -10.77
C VAL A 54 13.14 17.64 -10.98
N LYS A 55 12.41 18.56 -10.35
CA LYS A 55 12.74 19.99 -10.40
C LYS A 55 14.02 20.21 -9.59
N GLY A 56 15.12 20.55 -10.27
CA GLY A 56 16.44 20.76 -9.65
C GLY A 56 17.52 19.76 -10.02
N SER A 57 17.22 18.73 -10.84
CA SER A 57 18.24 17.82 -11.37
C SER A 57 18.08 17.63 -12.88
N PRO A 58 19.14 17.84 -13.68
CA PRO A 58 19.05 17.75 -15.14
C PRO A 58 18.78 16.32 -15.62
N SER A 59 19.19 15.32 -14.85
CA SER A 59 19.17 13.91 -15.25
C SER A 59 17.82 13.22 -15.04
N GLY A 60 16.94 13.73 -14.16
CA GLY A 60 15.69 13.08 -13.76
C GLY A 60 15.88 11.66 -13.22
N ILE A 61 14.79 11.03 -12.76
CA ILE A 61 14.79 9.61 -12.41
C ILE A 61 14.34 8.84 -13.65
N ARG A 62 15.20 7.94 -14.15
CA ARG A 62 14.87 7.08 -15.28
C ARG A 62 13.94 5.94 -14.84
N ALA A 63 13.11 5.46 -15.76
CA ALA A 63 12.40 4.20 -15.55
C ALA A 63 13.43 3.07 -15.40
N GLY A 64 13.23 2.18 -14.42
CA GLY A 64 14.16 1.11 -14.06
C GLY A 64 15.09 1.42 -12.88
N THR A 65 15.05 2.64 -12.32
CA THR A 65 15.81 2.94 -11.09
C THR A 65 15.28 2.09 -9.93
N LYS A 66 16.14 1.25 -9.37
CA LYS A 66 15.86 0.44 -8.18
C LYS A 66 16.17 1.25 -6.93
N VAL A 67 15.20 1.32 -6.03
CA VAL A 67 15.31 1.96 -4.72
C VAL A 67 15.13 0.90 -3.65
N ARG A 68 16.00 0.88 -2.65
CA ARG A 68 16.02 -0.16 -1.60
C ARG A 68 15.79 0.50 -0.26
N GLY A 69 15.11 -0.20 0.65
CA GLY A 69 14.82 0.34 1.98
C GLY A 69 13.80 1.46 1.91
N ILE A 70 12.65 1.19 1.29
CA ILE A 70 11.53 2.14 1.31
C ILE A 70 10.94 2.23 2.71
N ARG A 71 10.36 3.37 3.05
CA ARG A 71 9.57 3.57 4.24
C ARG A 71 8.16 3.97 3.83
N LEU A 72 7.16 3.30 4.37
CA LEU A 72 5.76 3.63 4.13
C LEU A 72 5.40 4.81 5.02
N VAL A 73 4.96 5.90 4.40
CA VAL A 73 4.58 7.13 5.12
C VAL A 73 3.20 7.58 4.66
N ASP A 74 2.44 8.20 5.54
CA ASP A 74 1.16 8.80 5.16
C ASP A 74 1.40 10.25 4.71
N GLY A 75 1.98 10.40 3.53
CA GLY A 75 2.28 11.72 2.99
C GLY A 75 1.00 12.48 2.69
N VAL A 76 0.96 13.73 3.13
CA VAL A 76 -0.06 14.70 2.70
C VAL A 76 0.07 14.85 1.17
N ASP A 77 -1.03 14.67 0.42
CA ASP A 77 -1.09 14.75 -1.06
C ASP A 77 -0.79 13.46 -1.86
N GLY A 78 -0.81 12.28 -1.21
CA GLY A 78 -0.72 10.98 -1.90
C GLY A 78 0.71 10.56 -2.25
N HIS A 79 1.67 11.00 -1.45
CA HIS A 79 3.05 10.52 -1.47
C HIS A 79 3.24 9.49 -0.36
N ASP A 80 2.91 8.23 -0.66
CA ASP A 80 2.81 7.19 0.36
C ASP A 80 4.15 6.51 0.69
N ILE A 81 5.22 6.83 -0.04
CA ILE A 81 6.50 6.11 0.01
C ILE A 81 7.64 7.10 0.16
N ASP A 82 8.32 7.07 1.29
CA ASP A 82 9.60 7.75 1.50
C ASP A 82 10.74 6.80 1.14
N CYS A 83 11.71 7.27 0.35
CA CYS A 83 12.80 6.42 -0.08
C CYS A 83 14.08 7.22 -0.31
N LYS A 84 15.23 6.55 -0.20
CA LYS A 84 16.53 7.17 -0.47
C LYS A 84 17.11 6.64 -1.76
N ILE A 85 17.33 7.54 -2.72
CA ILE A 85 17.91 7.22 -4.02
C ILE A 85 19.38 7.68 -4.03
N ASP A 86 20.28 6.79 -4.43
CA ASP A 86 21.69 7.12 -4.57
C ASP A 86 21.89 8.20 -5.63
N GLY A 87 22.60 9.28 -5.27
CA GLY A 87 22.80 10.47 -6.12
C GLY A 87 21.70 11.53 -6.09
N PHE A 88 20.50 11.24 -5.58
CA PHE A 88 19.39 12.21 -5.45
C PHE A 88 19.02 12.55 -4.00
N GLY A 89 19.27 11.64 -3.05
CA GLY A 89 18.94 11.84 -1.63
C GLY A 89 17.59 11.23 -1.23
N ALA A 90 17.01 11.72 -0.14
CA ALA A 90 15.69 11.30 0.33
C ALA A 90 14.60 11.94 -0.53
N MET A 91 13.67 11.14 -1.03
CA MET A 91 12.59 11.58 -1.90
C MET A 91 11.32 10.79 -1.62
N GLN A 92 10.19 11.48 -1.65
CA GLN A 92 8.88 10.86 -1.53
C GLN A 92 8.31 10.56 -2.91
N LEU A 93 7.79 9.36 -3.10
CA LEU A 93 7.22 8.86 -4.34
C LEU A 93 5.76 8.45 -4.12
N LYS A 94 4.98 8.52 -5.19
CA LYS A 94 3.61 8.00 -5.22
C LYS A 94 3.64 6.50 -5.51
N SER A 95 2.78 5.76 -4.82
CA SER A 95 2.53 4.32 -5.01
C SER A 95 2.23 3.93 -6.47
N SER A 96 1.57 4.81 -7.24
CA SER A 96 1.19 4.56 -8.64
C SER A 96 2.35 4.52 -9.66
N VAL A 97 3.55 5.01 -9.30
CA VAL A 97 4.70 5.10 -10.23
C VAL A 97 5.84 4.15 -9.88
N VAL A 98 5.66 3.33 -8.85
CA VAL A 98 6.61 2.31 -8.42
C VAL A 98 6.01 0.93 -8.56
N LYS A 99 6.88 -0.07 -8.65
CA LYS A 99 6.54 -1.50 -8.65
C LYS A 99 7.46 -2.22 -7.66
N LYS A 100 6.94 -3.21 -6.94
CA LYS A 100 7.78 -4.11 -6.13
C LYS A 100 8.86 -4.80 -6.98
N ALA A 101 10.10 -4.81 -6.48
CA ALA A 101 11.30 -5.27 -7.21
C ALA A 101 11.56 -6.77 -7.10
#